data_AF-H5S8Z7-F1
#
_entry.id   AF-H5S8Z7-F1
#
_cell.length_a   1.000
_cell.length_b   1.000
_cell.length_c   1.000
_cell.angle_alpha   90.00
_cell.angle_beta   90.00
_cell.angle_gamma   90.00
#
_symmetry.space_group_name_H-M   'P 1'
#
loop_
_entity.id
_entity.type
_entity.pdbx_description
1 polymer ?
#
loop_
_entity_poly.entity_id
_entity_poly.type
_entity_poly.pdbx_seq_one_letter_code
_entity_poly.pdbx_strand_id
1 'polypeptide(L)'
;MFSYSGNPGSSPKDEVRFWLQDTVPPGLLQDEEILFALTRAGGFVPLAVAYCMEALASRYAQEAISQTTGDISTNAQARADYWRERLQRWLEQHGLALYPELVPEMVGKTKDELEREFSDSSLVPRRFRFGFTDNRRRS
;
A
#
# COMPACT_ATOMS: atom_id res chain seq x y z
N MET A 1 16.65 9.74 -13.97
CA MET A 1 17.92 9.01 -13.66
C MET A 1 18.03 8.92 -12.15
N PHE A 2 18.45 7.77 -11.60
CA PHE A 2 18.61 7.59 -10.16
C PHE A 2 19.56 8.64 -9.58
N SER A 3 19.14 9.31 -8.51
CA SER A 3 19.97 10.24 -7.76
C SER A 3 19.74 10.06 -6.26
N TYR A 4 20.84 9.89 -5.53
CA TYR A 4 20.89 9.98 -4.07
C TYR A 4 22.14 10.75 -3.67
N SER A 5 21.97 11.85 -2.96
CA SER A 5 23.08 12.77 -2.61
C SER A 5 24.01 12.24 -1.52
N GLY A 6 23.63 11.15 -0.84
CA GLY A 6 24.32 10.68 0.37
C GLY A 6 23.92 11.41 1.65
N ASN A 7 23.09 12.46 1.55
CA ASN A 7 22.58 13.20 2.70
C ASN A 7 21.03 13.24 2.69
N PRO A 8 20.35 12.48 3.57
CA PRO A 8 18.89 12.45 3.61
C PRO A 8 18.25 13.81 3.94
N GLY A 9 18.97 14.70 4.63
CA GLY A 9 18.45 16.04 4.96
C GLY A 9 18.58 17.06 3.82
N SER A 10 19.21 16.71 2.70
CA SER A 10 19.42 17.65 1.58
C SER A 10 18.18 17.82 0.70
N SER A 11 17.32 16.80 0.61
CA SER A 11 16.06 16.86 -0.12
C SER A 11 15.04 15.87 0.45
N PRO A 12 13.73 16.18 0.41
CA PRO A 12 12.69 15.22 0.81
C PRO A 12 12.73 13.91 0.01
N LYS A 13 13.21 13.96 -1.23
CA LYS A 13 13.43 12.78 -2.07
C LYS A 13 14.52 11.87 -1.49
N ASP A 14 15.65 12.44 -1.09
CA ASP A 14 16.74 11.68 -0.47
C ASP A 14 16.32 11.13 0.90
N GLU A 15 15.48 11.87 1.65
CA GLU A 15 14.88 11.38 2.89
C GLU A 15 14.01 10.14 2.65
N VAL A 16 13.11 10.18 1.65
CA VAL A 16 12.28 9.01 1.28
C VAL A 16 13.16 7.82 0.89
N ARG A 17 14.21 8.05 0.08
CA ARG A 17 15.16 7.00 -0.32
C ARG A 17 15.85 6.37 0.88
N PHE A 18 16.30 7.18 1.83
CA PHE A 18 16.94 6.70 3.06
C PHE A 18 16.01 5.79 3.87
N TRP A 19 14.76 6.18 4.09
CA TRP A 19 13.81 5.38 4.85
C TRP A 19 13.43 4.06 4.16
N LEU A 20 13.39 4.06 2.83
CA LEU A 20 13.19 2.85 2.02
C LEU A 20 14.46 1.99 1.89
N GLN A 21 15.61 2.48 2.35
CA GLN A 21 16.93 1.88 2.10
C GLN A 21 17.25 1.76 0.59
N ASP A 22 16.69 2.67 -0.21
CA ASP A 22 16.85 2.75 -1.66
C ASP A 22 17.95 3.75 -2.05
N THR A 23 19.15 3.52 -1.51
CA THR A 23 20.30 4.44 -1.56
C THR A 23 21.40 4.02 -2.53
N VAL A 24 21.32 2.81 -3.10
CA VAL A 24 22.34 2.22 -3.97
C VAL A 24 21.72 1.82 -5.32
N PRO A 25 22.38 2.09 -6.46
CA PRO A 25 21.92 1.64 -7.77
C PRO A 25 22.02 0.11 -7.98
N PRO A 26 21.12 -0.51 -8.76
CA PRO A 26 19.91 0.07 -9.34
C PRO A 26 18.85 0.28 -8.25
N GLY A 27 18.28 1.48 -8.19
CA GLY A 27 17.28 1.80 -7.19
C GLY A 27 15.99 0.99 -7.36
N LEU A 28 15.30 0.74 -6.26
CA LEU A 28 13.99 0.09 -6.22
C LEU A 28 12.92 0.95 -6.88
N LEU A 29 13.02 2.27 -6.75
CA LEU A 29 12.11 3.25 -7.33
C LEU A 29 12.88 4.28 -8.16
N GLN A 30 12.22 4.78 -9.19
CA GLN A 30 12.70 5.92 -9.96
C GLN A 30 12.48 7.23 -9.19
N ASP A 31 13.26 8.25 -9.52
CA ASP A 31 13.14 9.57 -8.90
C ASP A 31 11.74 10.17 -9.11
N GLU A 32 11.17 9.95 -10.30
CA GLU A 32 9.86 10.44 -10.70
C GLU A 32 8.72 9.81 -9.87
N GLU A 33 8.84 8.53 -9.48
CA GLU A 33 7.86 7.84 -8.62
C GLU A 33 7.87 8.41 -7.20
N ILE A 34 9.06 8.70 -6.67
CA ILE A 34 9.21 9.30 -5.34
C ILE A 34 8.67 10.73 -5.33
N LEU A 35 8.93 11.50 -6.37
CA LEU A 35 8.39 12.86 -6.51
C LEU A 35 6.86 12.85 -6.65
N PHE A 36 6.28 11.88 -7.35
CA PHE A 36 4.84 11.69 -7.41
C PHE A 36 4.26 11.39 -6.02
N ALA A 37 4.86 10.46 -5.26
CA ALA A 37 4.42 10.12 -3.91
C ALA A 37 4.50 11.32 -2.95
N LEU A 38 5.57 12.11 -3.03
CA LEU A 38 5.73 13.36 -2.29
C LEU A 38 4.66 14.39 -2.65
N THR A 39 4.36 14.53 -3.94
CA THR A 39 3.30 15.45 -4.41
C THR A 39 1.93 15.02 -3.89
N ARG A 40 1.62 13.71 -3.96
CA ARG A 40 0.37 13.13 -3.44
C ARG A 40 0.24 13.29 -1.93
N ALA A 41 1.34 13.16 -1.20
CA ALA A 41 1.39 13.35 0.24
C ALA A 41 1.42 14.84 0.66
N GLY A 42 1.34 15.79 -0.27
CA GLY A 42 1.42 17.22 0.05
C GLY A 42 2.78 17.64 0.64
N GLY A 43 3.85 16.92 0.30
CA GLY A 43 5.19 17.12 0.84
C GLY A 43 5.45 16.43 2.19
N PHE A 44 4.46 15.72 2.75
CA PHE A 44 4.63 15.00 4.01
C PHE A 44 5.38 13.68 3.81
N VAL A 45 6.68 13.68 4.14
CA VAL A 45 7.61 12.57 3.89
C VAL A 45 7.13 11.22 4.45
N PRO A 46 6.64 11.11 5.71
CA PRO A 46 6.20 9.82 6.24
C PRO A 46 5.08 9.16 5.44
N LEU A 47 4.15 9.97 4.90
CA LEU A 47 3.07 9.46 4.06
C LEU A 47 3.56 9.12 2.65
N ALA A 48 4.51 9.89 2.09
CA ALA A 48 5.15 9.55 0.82
C ALA A 48 5.90 8.21 0.90
N VAL A 49 6.63 7.97 2.00
CA VAL A 49 7.29 6.69 2.27
C VAL A 49 6.28 5.55 2.30
N ALA A 50 5.13 5.76 2.96
CA ALA A 50 4.07 4.75 3.03
C ALA A 50 3.51 4.40 1.64
N TYR A 51 3.21 5.40 0.80
CA TYR A 51 2.78 5.16 -0.59
C TYR A 51 3.84 4.40 -1.42
N CYS A 52 5.11 4.74 -1.24
CA CYS A 52 6.20 4.02 -1.90
C CYS A 52 6.30 2.55 -1.44
N MET A 53 6.16 2.26 -0.13
CA MET A 53 6.17 0.89 0.39
C MET A 53 4.99 0.07 -0.14
N GLU A 54 3.81 0.67 -0.22
CA GLU A 54 2.62 0.04 -0.82
C GLU A 54 2.82 -0.30 -2.30
N ALA A 55 3.38 0.64 -3.08
CA ALA A 55 3.69 0.41 -4.48
C ALA A 55 4.69 -0.75 -4.67
N LEU A 56 5.72 -0.82 -3.82
CA LEU A 56 6.68 -1.92 -3.81
C LEU A 56 6.02 -3.26 -3.46
N ALA A 57 5.19 -3.28 -2.41
CA ALA A 57 4.43 -4.49 -2.04
C ALA A 57 3.54 -4.97 -3.20
N SER A 58 2.84 -4.05 -3.86
CA SER A 58 1.98 -4.33 -5.01
C SER A 58 2.76 -4.88 -6.19
N ARG A 59 3.93 -4.31 -6.50
CA ARG A 59 4.82 -4.80 -7.56
C ARG A 59 5.26 -6.24 -7.30
N TYR A 60 5.76 -6.53 -6.11
CA TYR A 60 6.22 -7.88 -5.77
C TYR A 60 5.08 -8.90 -5.68
N ALA A 61 3.88 -8.48 -5.29
CA ALA A 61 2.68 -9.32 -5.33
C ALA A 61 2.30 -9.68 -6.78
N GLN A 62 2.38 -8.72 -7.72
CA GLN A 62 2.16 -8.99 -9.14
C GLN A 62 3.21 -9.94 -9.72
N GLU A 63 4.49 -9.75 -9.37
CA GLU A 63 5.56 -10.69 -9.74
C GLU A 63 5.28 -12.11 -9.24
N ALA A 64 4.81 -12.25 -7.99
CA ALA A 64 4.48 -13.54 -7.40
C ALA A 64 3.37 -14.26 -8.17
N ILE A 65 2.33 -13.54 -8.60
CA ILE A 65 1.23 -14.08 -9.42
C ILE A 65 1.72 -14.45 -10.82
N SER A 66 2.46 -13.55 -11.48
CA SER A 66 2.92 -13.76 -12.87
C SER A 66 3.95 -14.89 -13.00
N GLN A 67 4.72 -15.18 -11.96
CA GLN A 67 5.76 -16.21 -11.96
C GLN A 67 5.29 -17.57 -11.44
N THR A 68 3.98 -17.83 -11.41
CA THR A 68 3.38 -19.12 -11.01
C THR A 68 3.63 -20.25 -12.03
N THR A 69 4.78 -20.26 -12.68
CA THR A 69 5.27 -21.34 -13.55
C THR A 69 6.59 -21.87 -12.97
N GLY A 70 6.48 -22.77 -11.98
CA GLY A 70 7.61 -23.43 -11.29
C GLY A 70 8.24 -22.62 -10.14
N ASP A 71 8.69 -23.32 -9.09
CA ASP A 71 9.46 -23.01 -7.84
C ASP A 71 9.96 -21.58 -7.48
N ILE A 72 9.91 -20.59 -8.35
CA ILE A 72 10.42 -19.22 -8.20
C ILE A 72 9.39 -18.29 -7.49
N SER A 73 8.11 -18.69 -7.43
CA SER A 73 7.00 -17.87 -6.90
C SER A 73 7.13 -17.51 -5.40
N THR A 74 7.80 -18.33 -4.58
CA THR A 74 7.90 -18.14 -3.12
C THR A 74 8.70 -16.90 -2.72
N ASN A 75 9.73 -16.53 -3.49
CA ASN A 75 10.60 -15.40 -3.16
C ASN A 75 9.91 -14.05 -3.43
N ALA A 76 9.14 -13.93 -4.51
CA ALA A 76 8.38 -12.72 -4.81
C ALA A 76 7.28 -12.47 -3.76
N GLN A 77 6.59 -13.51 -3.33
CA GLN A 77 5.57 -13.40 -2.28
C GLN A 77 6.18 -12.96 -0.94
N ALA A 78 7.29 -13.58 -0.52
CA ALA A 78 7.99 -13.17 0.71
C ALA A 78 8.45 -11.70 0.67
N ARG A 79 8.88 -11.19 -0.50
CA ARG A 79 9.21 -9.77 -0.67
C ARG A 79 7.97 -8.89 -0.53
N ALA A 80 6.83 -9.28 -1.10
CA ALA A 80 5.58 -8.53 -0.96
C ALA A 80 5.15 -8.43 0.51
N ASP A 81 5.21 -9.54 1.24
CA ASP A 81 4.82 -9.60 2.65
C ASP A 81 5.77 -8.80 3.55
N TYR A 82 7.08 -8.85 3.28
CA TYR A 82 8.08 -7.99 3.95
C TYR A 82 7.72 -6.49 3.85
N TRP A 83 7.34 -6.01 2.66
CA TRP A 83 7.00 -4.61 2.47
C TRP A 83 5.68 -4.23 3.15
N ARG A 84 4.69 -5.13 3.19
CA ARG A 84 3.43 -4.93 3.92
C ARG A 84 3.65 -4.82 5.42
N GLU A 85 4.45 -5.73 6.00
CA GLU A 85 4.79 -5.68 7.42
C GLU A 85 5.59 -4.43 7.78
N ARG A 86 6.52 -4.01 6.90
CA ARG A 86 7.28 -2.77 7.09
C ARG A 86 6.37 -1.55 7.03
N LEU A 87 5.44 -1.51 6.07
CA LEU A 87 4.44 -0.46 5.95
C LEU A 87 3.58 -0.35 7.21
N GLN A 88 3.05 -1.47 7.71
CA GLN A 88 2.23 -1.47 8.92
C GLN A 88 2.99 -0.89 10.13
N ARG A 89 4.21 -1.37 10.37
CA ARG A 89 5.06 -0.83 11.45
C ARG A 89 5.37 0.65 11.27
N TRP A 90 5.60 1.08 10.03
CA TRP A 90 5.85 2.49 9.72
C TRP A 90 4.64 3.38 10.04
N LEU A 91 3.44 2.94 9.66
CA LEU A 91 2.19 3.66 9.93
C LEU A 91 1.90 3.74 11.44
N GLU A 92 2.16 2.66 12.19
CA GLU A 92 2.01 2.63 13.65
C GLU A 92 2.99 3.59 14.33
N GLN A 93 4.27 3.57 13.94
CA GLN A 93 5.31 4.45 14.49
C GLN A 93 5.01 5.94 14.28
N HIS A 94 4.39 6.29 13.15
CA HIS A 94 4.06 7.67 12.80
C HIS A 94 2.63 8.07 13.15
N GLY A 95 1.87 7.21 13.86
CA GLY A 95 0.48 7.48 14.25
C GLY A 95 -0.51 7.57 13.07
N LEU A 96 -0.09 7.16 11.87
CA LEU A 96 -0.90 7.20 10.64
C LEU A 96 -1.90 6.05 10.57
N ALA A 97 -1.66 4.96 11.30
CA ALA A 97 -2.59 3.83 11.41
C ALA A 97 -3.96 4.23 12.00
N LEU A 98 -4.02 5.36 12.73
CA LEU A 98 -5.24 5.88 13.35
C LEU A 98 -6.10 6.73 12.39
N TYR A 99 -5.61 7.01 11.17
CA TYR A 99 -6.28 7.87 10.18
C TYR A 99 -6.54 7.12 8.87
N PRO A 100 -7.53 6.20 8.84
CA PRO A 100 -7.88 5.44 7.65
C PRO A 100 -8.33 6.32 6.46
N GLU A 101 -8.72 7.57 6.72
CA GLU A 101 -9.05 8.58 5.71
C GLU A 101 -7.83 9.00 4.86
N LEU A 102 -6.65 9.08 5.50
CA LEU A 102 -5.38 9.51 4.87
C LEU A 102 -4.67 8.36 4.16
N VAL A 103 -5.09 7.14 4.51
CA VAL A 103 -4.54 5.87 4.07
C VAL A 103 -5.72 5.05 3.54
N PRO A 104 -6.37 5.47 2.43
CA PRO A 104 -7.52 4.75 1.91
C PRO A 104 -7.01 3.40 1.41
N GLU A 105 -7.30 2.33 2.16
CA GLU A 105 -7.05 0.93 1.79
C GLU A 105 -5.58 0.43 1.73
N MET A 106 -4.57 1.13 2.30
CA MET A 106 -3.18 0.60 2.21
C MET A 106 -2.94 -0.67 3.07
N VAL A 107 -3.79 -0.95 4.06
CA VAL A 107 -3.77 -2.23 4.79
C VAL A 107 -4.93 -3.05 4.25
N GLY A 108 -4.69 -3.65 3.07
CA GLY A 108 -5.54 -4.72 2.57
C GLY A 108 -5.69 -5.74 3.69
N LYS A 109 -6.94 -5.92 4.13
CA LYS A 109 -7.34 -6.96 5.07
C LYS A 109 -6.55 -8.23 4.80
N THR A 110 -5.98 -8.80 5.85
CA THR A 110 -5.28 -10.09 5.75
C THR A 110 -6.19 -11.10 5.06
N LYS A 111 -5.65 -12.11 4.37
CA LYS A 111 -6.47 -13.15 3.72
C LYS A 111 -7.52 -13.73 4.69
N ASP A 112 -7.16 -13.87 5.96
CA ASP A 112 -8.03 -14.31 7.06
C ASP A 112 -9.15 -13.31 7.41
N GLU A 113 -8.91 -12.00 7.27
CA GLU A 113 -9.95 -10.97 7.45
C GLU A 113 -10.90 -10.89 6.25
N LEU A 114 -10.41 -11.08 5.03
CA LEU A 114 -11.26 -11.21 3.84
C LEU A 114 -12.11 -12.49 3.92
N GLU A 115 -11.52 -13.61 4.33
CA GLU A 115 -12.25 -14.87 4.52
C GLU A 115 -13.27 -14.78 5.66
N ARG A 116 -12.98 -14.07 6.77
CA ARG A 116 -13.99 -13.77 7.81
C ARG A 116 -15.12 -12.90 7.30
N GLU A 117 -14.82 -11.89 6.49
CA GLU A 117 -15.83 -10.97 5.96
C GLU A 117 -16.73 -11.63 4.90
N PHE A 118 -16.20 -12.57 4.11
CA PHE A 118 -16.99 -13.41 3.20
C PHE A 118 -17.75 -14.53 3.94
N SER A 119 -17.23 -15.02 5.07
CA SER A 119 -17.87 -16.04 5.92
C SER A 119 -18.98 -15.47 6.81
N ASP A 120 -18.94 -14.17 7.12
CA ASP A 120 -19.91 -13.54 8.00
C ASP A 120 -21.09 -12.99 7.21
N SER A 121 -22.07 -13.86 6.97
CA SER A 121 -23.34 -13.52 6.30
C SER A 121 -24.21 -12.52 7.07
N SER A 122 -23.73 -11.94 8.18
CA SER A 122 -24.47 -11.00 9.02
C SER A 122 -24.00 -9.53 8.91
N LEU A 123 -22.93 -9.24 8.15
CA LEU A 123 -22.49 -7.88 7.92
C LEU A 123 -23.42 -7.15 6.94
N VAL A 124 -24.26 -6.27 7.48
CA VAL A 124 -25.18 -5.45 6.71
C VAL A 124 -24.39 -4.51 5.79
N PRO A 125 -24.53 -4.58 4.45
CA PRO A 125 -23.80 -3.69 3.56
C PRO A 125 -24.19 -2.23 3.81
N ARG A 126 -23.17 -1.35 3.82
CA ARG A 126 -23.36 0.10 3.96
C ARG A 126 -24.26 0.61 2.82
N ARG A 127 -25.46 1.06 3.20
CA ARG A 127 -26.52 1.55 2.32
C ARG A 127 -26.05 2.74 1.48
N PHE A 128 -25.92 2.55 0.17
CA PHE A 128 -26.39 3.54 -0.81
C PHE A 128 -27.70 3.01 -1.41
N ARG A 129 -28.80 3.73 -1.20
CA ARG A 129 -30.11 3.40 -1.79
C ARG A 129 -30.17 3.95 -3.22
N PHE A 130 -30.35 3.06 -4.20
CA PHE A 130 -30.96 3.39 -5.48
C PHE A 130 -32.15 2.43 -5.68
N GLY A 131 -33.36 2.96 -5.83
CA GLY A 131 -34.59 2.16 -6.03
C GLY A 131 -35.61 2.25 -4.89
N PHE A 132 -36.16 3.43 -4.65
CA PHE A 132 -37.28 3.69 -3.73
C PHE A 132 -38.65 3.34 -4.35
N THR A 133 -38.78 2.23 -5.08
CA THR A 133 -40.09 1.79 -5.61
C THR A 133 -40.13 0.29 -5.82
N ASP A 134 -40.76 -0.44 -4.89
CA ASP A 134 -41.51 -1.64 -5.26
C ASP A 134 -42.79 -1.71 -4.40
N ASN A 135 -43.91 -1.41 -5.05
CA ASN A 135 -45.23 -1.29 -4.45
C ASN A 135 -45.94 -2.65 -4.60
N ARG A 136 -45.76 -3.56 -3.64
CA ARG A 136 -46.46 -4.85 -3.67
C ARG A 136 -47.95 -4.65 -3.36
N ARG A 137 -48.78 -4.87 -4.38
CA ARG A 137 -50.25 -5.00 -4.28
C ARG A 137 -50.61 -6.15 -3.34
N ARG A 138 -51.53 -5.88 -2.41
CA ARG A 138 -52.22 -6.87 -1.57
C ARG A 138 -53.14 -7.73 -2.44
N SER A 139 -53.11 -9.05 -2.24
CA SER A 139 -54.22 -9.96 -2.56
C SER A 139 -55.17 -10.03 -1.37
#